data_AF-A0A1V0GZ93-F1
#
_entry.id   AF-A0A1V0GZ93-F1
#
_cell.length_a   1.000
_cell.length_b   1.000
_cell.length_c   1.000
_cell.angle_alpha   90.00
_cell.angle_beta   90.00
_cell.angle_gamma   90.00
#
_symmetry.space_group_name_H-M   'P 1'
#
loop_
_entity.id
_entity.type
_entity.pdbx_description
1 polymer ?
#
loop_
_entity_poly.entity_id
_entity_poly.type
_entity_poly.pdbx_seq_one_letter_code
_entity_poly.pdbx_strand_id
1 'polypeptide(L)'
;MIPPENHLMMTVQGENYSGDYQIKSSERSFEGKIQNGTLVSTDGDPWNEVIAVLRSGSEIDLSINGRSYALNTDQPFPVECGSSAE
;
A
#
# COMPACT_ATOMS: atom_id res chain seq x y z
N MET A 1 -6.43 17.84 2.49
CA MET A 1 -5.83 17.12 3.64
C MET A 1 -4.47 16.62 3.17
N ILE A 2 -3.36 16.97 3.84
CA ILE A 2 -2.01 16.59 3.37
C ILE A 2 -1.76 15.13 3.80
N PRO A 3 -1.39 14.21 2.89
CA PRO A 3 -1.05 12.84 3.28
C PRO A 3 0.15 12.85 4.25
N PRO A 4 0.24 11.89 5.19
CA PRO A 4 1.44 11.75 6.01
C PRO A 4 2.67 11.59 5.11
N GLU A 5 3.78 12.25 5.46
CA GLU A 5 5.06 12.13 4.73
C GLU A 5 5.50 10.67 4.56
N ASN A 6 5.21 9.84 5.56
CA ASN A 6 5.42 8.38 5.54
C ASN A 6 4.10 7.69 5.88
N HIS A 7 3.37 7.24 4.87
CA HIS A 7 2.05 6.62 5.05
C HIS A 7 2.03 5.11 4.79
N LEU A 8 3.15 4.54 4.38
CA LEU A 8 3.35 3.10 4.26
C LEU A 8 4.73 2.74 4.77
N MET A 9 4.78 1.77 5.69
CA MET A 9 6.01 1.22 6.26
C MET A 9 6.07 -0.28 5.98
N MET A 10 7.26 -0.77 5.60
CA MET A 10 7.47 -2.17 5.27
C MET A 10 8.76 -2.71 5.87
N THR A 11 8.64 -3.81 6.62
CA THR A 11 9.76 -4.58 7.12
C THR A 11 9.63 -6.05 6.67
N VAL A 12 10.75 -6.67 6.33
CA VAL A 12 10.82 -8.07 5.92
C VAL A 12 11.83 -8.77 6.81
N GLN A 13 11.38 -9.78 7.55
CA GLN A 13 12.24 -10.51 8.51
C GLN A 13 12.92 -9.61 9.55
N GLY A 14 12.30 -8.48 9.89
CA GLY A 14 12.82 -7.52 10.87
C GLY A 14 13.70 -6.41 10.29
N GLU A 15 13.98 -6.42 8.98
CA GLU A 15 14.78 -5.40 8.31
C GLU A 15 13.91 -4.46 7.46
N ASN A 16 14.33 -3.19 7.36
CA ASN A 16 13.66 -2.20 6.50
C ASN A 16 13.76 -2.62 5.03
N TYR A 17 12.62 -2.74 4.37
CA TYR A 17 12.58 -3.11 2.97
C TYR A 17 13.02 -1.95 2.06
N SER A 18 13.69 -2.25 0.95
CA SER A 18 13.95 -1.27 -0.12
C SER A 18 13.83 -1.97 -1.46
N GLY A 19 12.97 -1.46 -2.34
CA GLY A 19 12.68 -2.10 -3.61
C GLY A 19 11.26 -1.83 -4.08
N ASP A 20 10.92 -2.45 -5.20
CA ASP A 20 9.61 -2.33 -5.82
C ASP A 20 8.61 -3.25 -5.10
N TYR A 21 7.38 -2.77 -4.94
CA TYR A 21 6.28 -3.56 -4.40
C TYR A 21 5.04 -3.41 -5.27
N GLN A 22 4.18 -4.41 -5.23
CA GLN A 22 2.84 -4.35 -5.79
C GLN A 22 1.84 -4.71 -4.71
N ILE A 23 0.79 -3.91 -4.54
CA ILE A 23 -0.37 -4.23 -3.72
C ILE A 23 -1.58 -4.40 -4.63
N LYS A 24 -2.30 -5.51 -4.47
CA LYS A 24 -3.44 -5.87 -5.31
C LYS A 24 -4.61 -6.33 -4.46
N SER A 25 -5.81 -5.96 -4.88
CA SER A 25 -7.07 -6.56 -4.46
C SER A 25 -7.76 -7.20 -5.67
N SER A 26 -8.95 -7.78 -5.48
CA SER A 26 -9.76 -8.31 -6.57
C SER A 26 -10.10 -7.28 -7.66
N GLU A 27 -10.16 -5.99 -7.31
CA GLU A 27 -10.64 -4.94 -8.20
C GLU A 27 -9.56 -3.93 -8.64
N ARG A 28 -8.47 -3.79 -7.87
CA ARG A 28 -7.43 -2.79 -8.12
C ARG A 28 -6.03 -3.32 -7.84
N SER A 29 -5.04 -2.72 -8.50
CA SER A 29 -3.63 -3.00 -8.30
C SER A 29 -2.83 -1.71 -8.38
N PHE A 30 -1.81 -1.58 -7.54
CA PHE A 30 -0.88 -0.47 -7.54
C PHE A 30 0.56 -0.96 -7.37
N GLU A 31 1.48 -0.33 -8.10
CA GLU A 31 2.92 -0.59 -8.01
C GLU A 31 3.64 0.66 -7.50
N GLY A 32 4.56 0.46 -6.57
CA GLY A 32 5.34 1.55 -5.99
C GLY A 32 6.72 1.11 -5.55
N LYS A 33 7.45 2.04 -4.93
CA LYS A 33 8.83 1.80 -4.48
C LYS A 33 9.04 2.23 -3.04
N ILE A 34 9.46 1.31 -2.20
CA ILE A 34 9.87 1.57 -0.82
C ILE A 34 11.37 1.92 -0.81
N GLN A 35 11.76 2.94 -0.05
CA GLN A 35 13.16 3.22 0.27
C GLN A 35 13.32 3.27 1.79
N ASN A 36 14.28 2.51 2.31
CA ASN A 36 14.59 2.42 3.73
C ASN A 36 13.35 2.16 4.62
N GLY A 37 12.48 1.25 4.19
CA GLY A 37 11.30 0.82 4.93
C GLY A 37 10.10 1.74 4.80
N THR A 38 10.21 2.88 4.10
CA THR A 38 9.11 3.83 3.90
C THR A 38 8.78 4.05 2.43
N LEU A 39 7.50 4.24 2.11
CA LEU A 39 7.12 4.73 0.79
C LEU A 39 7.56 6.18 0.64
N VAL A 40 8.41 6.44 -0.36
CA VAL A 40 8.78 7.81 -0.72
C VAL A 40 7.72 8.32 -1.70
N SER A 41 6.83 9.21 -1.25
CA SER A 41 5.96 9.95 -2.16
C SER A 41 6.69 11.19 -2.64
N THR A 42 7.08 11.20 -3.92
CA THR A 42 7.64 12.40 -4.55
C THR A 42 6.56 13.41 -4.92
N ASP A 43 5.33 12.95 -5.16
CA ASP A 43 4.14 13.74 -5.48
C ASP A 43 2.92 12.95 -4.96
N GLY A 44 1.94 13.58 -4.29
CA GLY A 44 0.92 12.93 -3.41
C GLY A 44 0.02 11.81 -3.96
N ASP A 45 0.26 11.30 -5.17
CA ASP A 45 -0.51 10.24 -5.84
C ASP A 45 -0.40 8.83 -5.23
N PRO A 46 0.76 8.35 -4.71
CA PRO A 46 0.89 6.96 -4.26
C PRO A 46 -0.04 6.60 -3.10
N TRP A 47 -0.36 7.57 -2.24
CA TRP A 47 -1.22 7.35 -1.09
C TRP A 47 -2.66 6.99 -1.51
N ASN A 48 -3.22 7.78 -2.42
CA ASN A 48 -4.61 7.61 -2.85
C ASN A 48 -4.80 6.27 -3.55
N GLU A 49 -3.81 5.84 -4.33
CA GLU A 49 -3.83 4.54 -5.00
C GLU A 49 -3.73 3.37 -4.01
N VAL A 50 -2.85 3.46 -3.01
CA VAL A 50 -2.77 2.46 -1.94
C VAL A 50 -4.11 2.36 -1.20
N ILE A 51 -4.72 3.49 -0.83
CA ILE A 51 -6.04 3.49 -0.18
C ILE A 51 -7.13 2.94 -1.09
N ALA A 52 -7.09 3.27 -2.39
CA ALA A 52 -8.04 2.76 -3.36
C ALA A 52 -8.00 1.24 -3.47
N VAL A 53 -6.81 0.63 -3.38
CA VAL A 53 -6.64 -0.84 -3.36
C VAL A 53 -7.15 -1.43 -2.04
N LEU A 54 -6.77 -0.85 -0.90
CA LEU A 54 -7.16 -1.35 0.42
C LEU A 54 -8.68 -1.32 0.67
N ARG A 55 -9.39 -0.36 0.06
CA ARG A 55 -10.84 -0.22 0.18
C ARG A 55 -11.63 -1.08 -0.82
N SER A 56 -10.99 -1.59 -1.89
CA SER A 56 -11.71 -2.28 -2.97
C SER A 56 -11.82 -3.80 -2.80
N GLY A 57 -11.31 -4.37 -1.70
CA GLY A 57 -11.49 -5.79 -1.44
C GLY A 57 -10.98 -6.21 -0.06
N SER A 58 -11.48 -7.35 0.42
CA SER A 58 -11.02 -8.00 1.66
C SER A 58 -9.84 -8.95 1.42
N GLU A 59 -9.60 -9.35 0.18
CA GLU A 59 -8.44 -10.14 -0.23
C GLU A 59 -7.38 -9.21 -0.82
N ILE A 60 -6.21 -9.16 -0.17
CA ILE A 60 -5.09 -8.31 -0.54
C ILE A 60 -3.85 -9.18 -0.78
N ASP A 61 -3.26 -9.06 -1.97
CA ASP A 61 -1.98 -9.64 -2.31
C ASP A 61 -0.89 -8.56 -2.29
N LEU A 62 0.13 -8.76 -1.48
CA LEU A 62 1.37 -7.98 -1.50
C LEU A 62 2.45 -8.78 -2.22
N SER A 63 3.03 -8.24 -3.29
CA SER A 63 4.18 -8.84 -3.97
C SER A 63 5.43 -7.98 -3.81
N ILE A 64 6.51 -8.60 -3.32
CA ILE A 64 7.84 -7.98 -3.14
C ILE A 64 8.93 -9.01 -3.44
N ASN A 65 10.01 -8.62 -4.10
CA ASN A 65 11.15 -9.51 -4.40
C ASN A 65 10.76 -10.89 -4.98
N GLY A 66 9.74 -10.93 -5.86
CA GLY A 66 9.23 -12.18 -6.45
C GLY A 66 8.50 -13.11 -5.48
N ARG A 67 8.18 -12.66 -4.26
CA ARG A 67 7.35 -13.35 -3.29
C ARG A 67 6.00 -12.66 -3.18
N SER A 68 4.95 -13.44 -3.01
CA SER A 68 3.59 -12.93 -2.79
C SER A 68 3.09 -13.36 -1.41
N TYR A 69 2.45 -12.42 -0.73
CA TYR A 69 1.87 -12.57 0.60
C TYR A 69 0.39 -12.23 0.51
N ALA A 70 -0.46 -13.22 0.74
CA ALA A 70 -1.90 -13.04 0.76
C ALA A 70 -2.36 -12.68 2.18
N LEU A 71 -3.20 -11.65 2.27
CA LEU A 71 -3.88 -11.22 3.48
C LEU A 71 -5.39 -11.21 3.20
N ASN A 72 -6.14 -11.90 4.05
CA ASN A 72 -7.60 -11.77 4.08
C ASN A 72 -7.98 -11.01 5.35
N THR A 73 -8.73 -9.92 5.19
CA THR A 73 -9.13 -9.03 6.29
C THR A 73 -10.59 -9.19 6.72
N ASP A 74 -11.29 -10.21 6.21
CA ASP A 74 -12.73 -10.48 6.35
C ASP A 74 -13.65 -9.41 5.73
N GLN A 75 -13.25 -8.13 5.79
CA GLN A 75 -13.90 -6.97 5.20
C GLN A 75 -12.84 -6.04 4.59
N PRO A 76 -13.18 -5.23 3.56
CA PRO A 76 -12.26 -4.22 3.06
C PRO A 76 -11.76 -3.29 4.17
N PHE A 77 -10.52 -2.85 4.10
CA PHE A 77 -9.93 -2.05 5.17
C PHE A 77 -10.72 -0.74 5.38
N PRO A 78 -11.19 -0.45 6.60
CA PRO A 78 -11.88 0.79 6.92
C PRO A 78 -10.83 1.91 7.07
N VAL A 79 -10.37 2.45 5.93
CA VAL A 79 -9.43 3.57 5.93
C VAL A 79 -10.22 4.87 6.03
N GLU A 80 -10.01 5.67 7.09
CA GLU A 80 -10.71 6.95 7.27
C GLU A 80 -9.98 8.17 6.68
N CYS A 81 -8.68 8.04 6.38
CA CYS A 81 -7.85 9.12 5.84
C CYS A 81 -7.52 8.90 4.34
N GLY A 82 -7.37 9.98 3.57
CA GLY A 82 -6.90 9.92 2.18
C GLY A 82 -7.95 9.91 1.08
N SER A 83 -9.24 9.69 1.35
CA SER A 83 -10.25 9.95 0.33
C SER A 83 -10.59 11.42 0.27
N SER A 84 -9.78 12.20 -0.45
CA SER A 84 -10.29 13.43 -1.03
C SER A 84 -11.12 13.01 -2.25
N ALA A 85 -12.41 12.78 -2.02
CA ALA A 85 -13.40 12.80 -3.07
C ALA A 85 -14.16 14.12 -2.94
N GLU A 86 -13.64 15.16 -3.60
CA GLU A 86 -14.41 16.16 -4.35
C GLU A 86 -13.58 16.60 -5.55
#